data_AF-A0A950UW12-F1
#
_entry.id   AF-A0A950UW12-F1
#
_cell.length_a   1.000
_cell.length_b   1.000
_cell.length_c   1.000
_cell.angle_alpha   90.00
_cell.angle_beta   90.00
_cell.angle_gamma   90.00
#
_symmetry.space_group_name_H-M   'P 1'
#
loop_
_entity.id
_entity.type
_entity.pdbx_description
1 polymer ?
#
loop_
_entity_poly.entity_id
_entity_poly.type
_entity_poly.pdbx_seq_one_letter_code
_entity_poly.pdbx_strand_id
1 'polypeptide(L)' 'MTRCIGILGFDGITALDLSGPAEVFATANYVAPAPAYEVLILGLTAKPFLTE' A
#
# COMPACT_ATOMS: atom_id res chain seq x y z
N MET A 1 -14.92 -11.09 4.67
CA MET A 1 -14.80 -9.62 4.63
C MET A 1 -13.32 -9.30 4.55
N THR A 2 -12.89 -8.57 3.53
CA THR A 2 -11.51 -8.13 3.36
C THR A 2 -11.22 -6.98 4.34
N ARG A 3 -10.02 -6.95 4.93
CA ARG A 3 -9.56 -5.81 5.74
C ARG A 3 -8.97 -4.76 4.82
N CYS A 4 -9.43 -3.51 4.92
CA CYS A 4 -8.88 -2.41 4.13
C CYS A 4 -7.64 -1.82 4.83
N ILE A 5 -6.54 -1.69 4.07
CA ILE A 5 -5.27 -1.13 4.51
C ILE A 5 -4.91 0.06 3.62
N GLY A 6 -4.77 1.24 4.21
CA GLY A 6 -4.30 2.45 3.54
C GLY A 6 -2.83 2.70 3.86
N ILE A 7 -2.00 2.82 2.82
CA ILE A 7 -0.59 3.23 2.93
C ILE A 7 -0.51 4.68 2.48
N LEU A 8 -0.10 5.57 3.38
CA LEU A 8 -0.07 7.01 3.12
C LEU A 8 1.24 7.41 2.41
N GLY A 9 1.14 7.89 1.17
CA GLY A 9 2.22 8.49 0.41
C GLY A 9 2.21 10.02 0.50
N PHE A 10 3.40 10.60 0.59
CA PHE A 10 3.63 12.03 0.62
C PHE A 10 4.99 12.36 -0.02
N ASP A 11 5.22 13.62 -0.38
CA ASP A 11 6.46 14.03 -1.02
C ASP A 11 7.67 13.78 -0.09
N GLY A 12 8.70 13.14 -0.64
CA GLY A 12 9.90 12.79 0.10
C GLY A 12 9.76 11.52 0.95
N ILE A 13 8.68 10.75 0.80
CA ILE A 13 8.61 9.42 1.40
C ILE A 13 9.65 8.49 0.74
N THR A 14 10.33 7.68 1.55
CA THR A 14 11.19 6.60 1.03
C THR A 14 10.34 5.65 0.19
N ALA A 15 10.75 5.35 -1.04
CA ALA A 15 10.00 4.40 -1.88
C ALA A 15 9.79 3.03 -1.21
N LEU A 16 10.80 2.55 -0.45
CA LEU A 16 10.76 1.26 0.23
C LEU A 16 9.75 1.21 1.40
N ASP A 17 9.51 2.35 2.07
CA ASP A 17 8.51 2.44 3.13
C ASP A 17 7.07 2.31 2.58
N LEU A 18 6.89 2.56 1.28
CA LEU A 18 5.63 2.38 0.56
C LEU A 18 5.53 1.00 -0.09
N SER A 19 6.55 0.58 -0.84
CA SER A 19 6.53 -0.70 -1.56
C SER A 19 6.66 -1.91 -0.64
N GLY A 20 7.45 -1.82 0.44
CA GLY A 20 7.66 -2.93 1.37
C GLY A 20 6.36 -3.46 1.97
N PRO A 21 5.54 -2.63 2.65
CA PRO A 21 4.25 -3.07 3.16
C PRO A 21 3.28 -3.50 2.05
N ALA A 22 3.26 -2.81 0.90
CA ALA A 22 2.39 -3.15 -0.22
C ALA A 22 2.67 -4.56 -0.75
N GLU A 23 3.95 -4.92 -0.92
CA GLU A 23 4.39 -6.26 -1.33
C GLU A 23 4.03 -7.33 -0.31
N VAL A 24 4.14 -7.04 0.99
CA VAL A 24 3.76 -7.99 2.05
C VAL A 24 2.28 -8.33 1.98
N PHE A 25 1.41 -7.33 1.85
CA PHE A 25 -0.04 -7.58 1.76
C PHE A 25 -0.44 -8.22 0.43
N ALA A 26 0.20 -7.85 -0.68
CA ALA A 26 0.00 -8.49 -1.97
C ALA A 26 0.40 -9.98 -1.91
N THR A 27 1.54 -10.29 -1.30
CA THR A 27 2.01 -11.66 -1.10
C THR A 27 1.06 -12.44 -0.20
N ALA A 28 0.60 -11.83 0.90
CA ALA A 28 -0.38 -12.45 1.78
C ALA A 28 -1.69 -12.80 1.05
N ASN A 29 -2.17 -11.91 0.17
CA ASN A 29 -3.32 -12.18 -0.68
C ASN A 29 -3.06 -13.29 -1.71
N TYR A 30 -1.84 -13.38 -2.24
CA TYR A 30 -1.46 -14.41 -3.20
C TYR A 30 -1.42 -15.82 -2.60
N VAL A 31 -0.91 -15.95 -1.37
CA VAL A 31 -0.79 -17.26 -0.69
C VAL A 31 -2.08 -17.69 0.03
N ALA A 32 -2.99 -16.75 0.31
CA ALA A 32 -4.23 -17.04 1.01
C ALA A 32 -5.25 -17.74 0.09
N PRO A 33 -6.12 -18.63 0.64
CA PRO A 33 -7.20 -19.27 -0.14
C PRO A 33 -8.21 -18.30 -0.75
N ALA A 34 -8.29 -17.08 -0.21
CA ALA A 34 -9.05 -15.96 -0.73
C ALA A 34 -8.38 -14.65 -0.30
N PRO A 35 -8.55 -13.54 -1.04
CA PRO A 35 -8.01 -12.24 -0.66
C PRO A 35 -8.43 -11.84 0.76
N ALA A 36 -7.45 -11.53 1.60
CA ALA A 36 -7.66 -11.13 2.99
C ALA A 36 -7.63 -9.60 3.15
N TYR A 37 -6.94 -8.91 2.25
CA TYR A 37 -6.67 -7.48 2.33
C TYR A 37 -7.08 -6.75 1.05
N GLU A 38 -7.64 -5.56 1.20
CA GLU A 38 -7.71 -4.54 0.17
C GLU A 38 -6.63 -3.49 0.47
N VAL A 39 -5.73 -3.22 -0.47
CA VAL A 39 -4.57 -2.34 -0.26
C VAL A 39 -4.72 -1.10 -1.12
N LEU A 40 -4.69 0.06 -0.48
CA LEU A 40 -4.84 1.36 -1.13
C LEU A 40 -3.60 2.21 -0.86
N ILE A 41 -3.06 2.85 -1.90
CA ILE A 41 -2.11 3.95 -1.74
C ILE A 41 -2.90 5.26 -1.65
N LEU A 42 -2.75 5.97 -0.55
CA LEU A 42 -3.45 7.23 -0.28
C LEU A 42 -2.47 8.39 -0.40
N GLY A 43 -2.82 9.40 -1.20
CA GLY A 43 -2.10 10.67 -1.19
C GLY A 43 -2.65 11.62 -0.13
N LEU A 44 -1.82 12.53 0.39
CA LEU A 44 -2.29 13.66 1.22
C LEU A 44 -3.25 14.60 0.47
N THR A 45 -3.15 14.60 -0.86
CA THR A 45 -4.00 15.39 -1.76
C THR A 45 -4.33 14.56 -3.01
N ALA A 46 -5.13 15.12 -3.92
CA ALA A 46 -5.39 14.52 -5.23
C ALA A 46 -4.22 14.67 -6.23
N LYS A 47 -3.13 15.34 -5.85
CA LYS A 47 -1.93 15.45 -6.69
C LYS A 47 -1.03 14.23 -6.50
N PRO A 48 -0.27 13.82 -7.54
CA PRO A 48 0.81 12.85 -7.37
C PRO A 48 1.84 13.34 -6.34
N PHE A 49 2.48 12.41 -5.65
CA PHE A 49 3.64 12.67 -4.80
C PHE A 49 4.89 12.05 -5.41
N LEU A 50 6.07 12.57 -5.05
CA LEU A 50 7.37 12.03 -5.45
C LEU A 50 8.04 11.32 -4.28
N THR A 51 8.53 10.11 -4.52
CA THR A 51 9.36 9.37 -3.57
C THR A 51 10.83 9.79 -3.67
N GLU A 52 11.60 9.57 -2.61
CA GLU A 52 13.08 9.60 -2.66
C GLU A 52 13.67 8.32 -3.29
#